data_AF-A0A3D3R1B2-F1
#
_entry.id   AF-A0A3D3R1B2-F1
#
_cell.length_a   1.000
_cell.length_b   1.000
_cell.length_c   1.000
_cell.angle_alpha   90.00
_cell.angle_beta   90.00
_cell.angle_gamma   90.00
#
_symmetry.space_group_name_H-M   'P 1'
#
loop_
_entity.id
_entity.type
_entity.pdbx_description
1 polymer ?
#
loop_
_entity_poly.entity_id
_entity_poly.type
_entity_poly.pdbx_seq_one_letter_code
_entity_poly.pdbx_strand_id
1 'polypeptide(L)'
;GVIGFSAGGQAAALITTRFEERAYAAADDVDQVSCRPDFSMLIYPWRLVDEKTGELNEVLTINKITPPTLMVHAHNDHATPISSILFYTALKKNGVPSELHIYENGGHGYGMRPVDDSYVDTWP
;
A
#
# COMPACT_ATOMS: atom_id res chain seq x y z
N GLY A 1 8.28 -9.72 -4.91
CA GLY A 1 7.18 -9.01 -4.20
C GLY A 1 7.73 -7.94 -3.27
N VAL A 2 6.88 -7.07 -2.71
CA VAL A 2 7.24 -5.99 -1.77
C VAL A 2 6.27 -5.94 -0.59
N ILE A 3 6.78 -5.64 0.61
CA ILE A 3 5.97 -5.33 1.80
C ILE A 3 6.40 -3.98 2.37
N GLY A 4 5.44 -3.15 2.76
CA GLY A 4 5.69 -1.83 3.32
C GLY A 4 4.76 -1.50 4.48
N PHE A 5 5.31 -0.89 5.53
CA PHE A 5 4.61 -0.48 6.74
C PHE A 5 4.63 1.05 6.87
N SER A 6 3.52 1.70 7.21
CA SER A 6 3.46 3.16 7.44
C SER A 6 4.04 3.97 6.26
N ALA A 7 5.04 4.82 6.47
CA ALA A 7 5.76 5.52 5.41
C ALA A 7 6.46 4.56 4.41
N GLY A 8 6.93 3.40 4.89
CA GLY A 8 7.41 2.33 4.01
C GLY A 8 6.27 1.73 3.17
N GLY A 9 5.03 1.76 3.66
CA GLY A 9 3.83 1.41 2.89
C GLY A 9 3.53 2.41 1.77
N GLN A 10 3.84 3.70 1.98
CA GLN A 10 3.77 4.72 0.93
C GLN A 10 4.82 4.45 -0.16
N ALA A 11 6.07 4.20 0.23
CA ALA A 11 7.15 3.88 -0.70
C ALA A 11 6.85 2.57 -1.47
N ALA A 12 6.30 1.56 -0.78
CA ALA A 12 5.83 0.34 -1.40
C ALA A 12 4.71 0.63 -2.42
N ALA A 13 3.71 1.45 -2.08
CA ALA A 13 2.66 1.83 -3.02
C ALA A 13 3.20 2.56 -4.27
N LEU A 14 4.23 3.40 -4.10
CA LEU A 14 4.91 4.07 -5.21
C LEU A 14 5.60 3.06 -6.14
N ILE A 15 6.40 2.12 -5.63
CA ILE A 15 7.01 1.10 -6.50
C ILE A 15 5.96 0.16 -7.10
N THR A 16 4.86 -0.13 -6.40
CA THR A 16 3.74 -0.93 -6.89
C THR A 16 3.03 -0.28 -8.09
N THR A 17 3.01 1.05 -8.16
CA THR A 17 2.22 1.81 -9.16
C THR A 17 3.05 2.60 -10.15
N ARG A 18 4.34 2.78 -9.91
CA ARG A 18 5.25 3.59 -10.75
C ARG A 18 6.54 2.86 -11.16
N PHE A 19 6.59 1.54 -11.08
CA PHE A 19 7.79 0.76 -11.45
C PHE A 19 8.26 0.98 -12.90
N GLU A 20 7.43 1.54 -13.78
CA GLU A 20 7.82 1.90 -15.15
C GLU A 20 8.68 3.17 -15.22
N GLU A 21 8.66 4.01 -14.18
CA GLU A 21 9.44 5.25 -14.09
C GLU A 21 10.48 5.13 -12.98
N ARG A 22 11.77 5.14 -13.36
CA ARG A 22 12.87 5.10 -12.39
C ARG A 22 12.89 6.39 -11.56
N ALA A 23 13.05 6.25 -10.25
CA ALA A 23 13.25 7.38 -9.35
C ALA A 23 14.63 8.06 -9.50
N TYR A 24 15.55 7.45 -10.26
CA TYR A 24 16.92 7.91 -10.48
C TYR A 24 17.37 7.60 -11.91
N ALA A 25 18.42 8.28 -12.37
CA ALA A 25 19.02 8.00 -13.68
C ALA A 25 19.75 6.65 -13.64
N ALA A 26 19.54 5.81 -14.66
CA ALA A 26 20.19 4.52 -14.78
C ALA A 26 21.72 4.66 -14.72
N ALA A 27 22.36 3.80 -13.92
CA ALA A 27 23.78 3.81 -13.64
C ALA A 27 24.51 2.60 -14.23
N ASP A 28 23.88 1.42 -14.25
CA ASP A 28 24.49 0.18 -14.72
C ASP A 28 23.47 -0.81 -15.34
N ASP A 29 23.95 -2.01 -15.68
CA ASP A 29 23.12 -3.05 -16.31
C ASP A 29 22.00 -3.58 -15.40
N VAL A 30 22.08 -3.39 -14.07
CA VAL A 30 21.02 -3.77 -13.14
C VAL A 30 19.76 -2.92 -13.39
N ASP A 31 19.93 -1.68 -13.86
CA ASP A 31 18.82 -0.79 -14.20
C ASP A 31 18.03 -1.21 -15.45
N GLN A 32 18.53 -2.20 -16.20
CA GLN A 32 17.77 -2.83 -17.29
C GLN A 32 16.78 -3.89 -16.77
N VAL A 33 16.96 -4.37 -15.54
CA VAL A 33 16.08 -5.36 -14.92
C VAL A 33 14.83 -4.68 -14.36
N SER A 34 13.65 -5.18 -14.70
CA SER A 34 12.37 -4.66 -14.20
C SER A 34 12.36 -4.62 -12.67
N CYS A 35 11.97 -3.48 -12.09
CA CYS A 35 11.75 -3.33 -10.65
C CYS A 35 10.28 -3.56 -10.25
N ARG A 36 9.43 -4.04 -11.18
CA ARG A 36 8.03 -4.37 -10.90
C ARG A 36 7.93 -5.50 -9.86
N PRO A 37 7.27 -5.29 -8.71
CA PRO A 37 7.01 -6.36 -7.76
C PRO A 37 6.05 -7.41 -8.35
N ASP A 38 6.21 -8.70 -8.01
CA ASP A 38 5.21 -9.72 -8.40
C ASP A 38 3.90 -9.60 -7.63
N PHE A 39 3.96 -9.09 -6.40
CA PHE A 39 2.83 -8.81 -5.50
C PHE A 39 3.26 -7.73 -4.50
N SER A 40 2.27 -7.09 -3.86
CA SER A 40 2.49 -6.03 -2.86
C SER A 40 1.66 -6.26 -1.60
N MET A 41 2.23 -5.97 -0.44
CA MET A 41 1.55 -5.98 0.85
C MET A 41 1.73 -4.62 1.52
N LEU A 42 0.63 -3.88 1.69
CA LEU A 42 0.65 -2.52 2.23
C LEU A 42 -0.01 -2.52 3.61
N ILE A 43 0.80 -2.40 4.65
CA ILE A 43 0.35 -2.48 6.05
C ILE A 43 0.30 -1.06 6.62
N TYR A 44 -0.91 -0.62 6.98
CA TYR A 44 -1.23 0.76 7.40
C TYR A 44 -0.48 1.85 6.60
N PRO A 45 -0.56 1.84 5.26
CA PRO A 45 0.23 2.75 4.44
C PRO A 45 -0.12 4.21 4.75
N TRP A 46 0.91 5.03 4.92
CA TRP A 46 0.75 6.44 5.21
C TRP A 46 0.53 7.27 3.94
N ARG A 47 -0.37 8.25 4.00
CA ARG A 47 -0.54 9.31 2.99
C ARG A 47 -0.60 8.84 1.53
N LEU A 48 -1.53 7.94 1.22
CA LEU A 48 -1.89 7.64 -0.17
C LEU A 48 -2.93 8.63 -0.74
N VAL A 49 -3.56 9.40 0.14
CA VAL A 49 -4.63 10.36 -0.17
C VAL A 49 -4.10 11.77 -0.03
N ASP A 50 -4.47 12.64 -0.97
CA ASP A 50 -4.22 14.07 -0.88
C ASP A 50 -5.18 14.69 0.16
N GLU A 51 -4.62 15.34 1.18
CA GLU A 51 -5.39 15.89 2.30
C GLU A 51 -6.32 17.04 1.89
N LYS A 52 -6.07 17.71 0.76
CA LYS A 52 -6.90 18.83 0.29
C LYS A 52 -8.10 18.34 -0.50
N THR A 53 -7.91 17.31 -1.33
CA THR A 53 -8.98 16.79 -2.21
C THR A 53 -9.74 15.63 -1.59
N GLY A 54 -9.11 14.87 -0.68
CA GLY A 54 -9.65 13.61 -0.17
C GLY A 54 -9.57 12.46 -1.18
N GLU A 55 -8.90 12.67 -2.32
CA GLU A 55 -8.73 11.68 -3.38
C GLU A 55 -7.35 11.02 -3.31
N LEU A 56 -7.19 9.88 -3.97
CA LEU A 56 -5.85 9.28 -4.11
C LEU A 56 -4.88 10.28 -4.74
N ASN A 57 -3.65 10.29 -4.24
CA ASN A 57 -2.61 11.12 -4.78
C ASN A 57 -2.36 10.76 -6.25
N GLU A 58 -2.36 11.77 -7.12
CA GLU A 58 -2.22 11.61 -8.58
C GLU A 58 -0.91 10.94 -9.00
N VAL A 59 0.10 10.95 -8.12
CA VAL A 59 1.35 10.23 -8.32
C VAL A 59 1.13 8.71 -8.42
N LEU A 60 0.07 8.18 -7.81
CA LEU A 60 -0.24 6.75 -7.80
C LEU A 60 -0.97 6.35 -9.09
N THR A 61 -0.23 5.73 -10.02
CA THR A 61 -0.79 5.29 -11.30
C THR A 61 -1.23 3.83 -11.23
N ILE A 62 -2.53 3.61 -11.03
CA ILE A 62 -3.11 2.25 -10.94
C ILE A 62 -3.71 1.85 -12.28
N ASN A 63 -3.28 0.69 -12.81
CA ASN A 63 -3.73 0.15 -14.09
C ASN A 63 -3.68 -1.40 -14.06
N LYS A 64 -3.93 -2.05 -15.20
CA LYS A 64 -3.98 -3.53 -15.29
C LYS A 64 -2.65 -4.24 -15.02
N ILE A 65 -1.51 -3.56 -15.16
CA ILE A 65 -0.19 -4.15 -14.90
C ILE A 65 0.23 -3.95 -13.44
N THR A 66 -0.50 -3.16 -12.64
CA THR A 66 -0.29 -3.05 -11.19
C THR A 66 -0.35 -4.44 -10.56
N PRO A 67 0.63 -4.81 -9.70
CA PRO A 67 0.70 -6.13 -9.08
C PRO A 67 -0.50 -6.43 -8.17
N PRO A 68 -0.87 -7.71 -7.99
CA PRO A 68 -1.76 -8.14 -6.93
C PRO A 68 -1.38 -7.52 -5.60
N THR A 69 -2.35 -6.92 -4.91
CA THR A 69 -2.06 -6.13 -3.70
C THR A 69 -3.01 -6.49 -2.57
N LEU A 70 -2.41 -6.85 -1.44
CA LEU A 70 -3.09 -7.00 -0.16
C LEU A 70 -2.85 -5.76 0.69
N MET A 71 -3.86 -5.32 1.43
CA MET A 71 -3.73 -4.26 2.42
C MET A 71 -4.36 -4.63 3.75
N VAL A 72 -3.72 -4.18 4.83
CA VAL A 72 -4.20 -4.38 6.21
C VAL A 72 -4.10 -3.07 6.98
N HIS A 73 -5.16 -2.67 7.67
CA HIS A 73 -5.21 -1.41 8.43
C HIS A 73 -6.13 -1.55 9.65
N ALA A 74 -5.84 -0.83 10.74
CA ALA A 74 -6.79 -0.66 11.83
C ALA A 74 -7.73 0.52 11.56
N HIS A 75 -9.00 0.38 11.94
CA HIS A 75 -10.03 1.40 11.81
C HIS A 75 -9.73 2.59 12.75
N ASN A 76 -9.31 2.30 13.97
CA ASN A 76 -8.91 3.29 14.97
C ASN A 76 -7.49 3.86 14.76
N ASP A 77 -6.86 3.60 13.60
CA ASP A 77 -5.59 4.23 13.25
C ASP A 77 -5.78 5.73 12.97
N HIS A 78 -5.01 6.57 13.66
CA HIS A 78 -5.05 8.02 13.49
C HIS A 78 -4.51 8.48 12.12
N ALA A 79 -3.70 7.66 11.44
CA ALA A 79 -3.25 7.88 10.07
C ALA A 79 -4.33 7.57 9.01
N THR A 80 -5.53 7.20 9.49
CA THR A 80 -6.76 6.91 8.76
C THR A 80 -6.71 5.73 7.76
N PRO A 81 -7.62 4.74 7.90
CA PRO A 81 -7.72 3.63 6.96
C PRO A 81 -8.24 4.04 5.57
N ILE A 82 -8.68 5.29 5.40
CA ILE A 82 -9.19 5.83 4.12
C ILE A 82 -8.16 5.67 3.00
N SER A 83 -6.86 5.80 3.30
CA SER A 83 -5.78 5.53 2.33
C SER A 83 -5.88 4.13 1.73
N SER A 84 -6.07 3.11 2.58
CA SER A 84 -6.24 1.74 2.14
C SER A 84 -7.57 1.54 1.39
N ILE A 85 -8.66 2.13 1.87
CA ILE A 85 -9.98 1.97 1.24
C ILE A 85 -10.00 2.53 -0.19
N LEU A 86 -9.48 3.73 -0.41
CA LEU A 86 -9.47 4.34 -1.74
C LEU A 86 -8.51 3.62 -2.69
N PHE A 87 -7.33 3.24 -2.22
CA PHE A 87 -6.37 2.48 -3.03
C PHE A 87 -6.95 1.13 -3.48
N TYR A 88 -7.63 0.42 -2.56
CA TYR A 88 -8.29 -0.85 -2.85
C TYR A 88 -9.39 -0.65 -3.89
N THR A 89 -10.20 0.41 -3.72
CA THR A 89 -11.27 0.75 -4.66
C THR A 89 -10.72 1.01 -6.06
N ALA A 90 -9.60 1.72 -6.17
CA ALA A 90 -8.94 1.99 -7.44
C ALA A 90 -8.35 0.72 -8.10
N LEU A 91 -7.74 -0.18 -7.31
CA LEU A 91 -7.28 -1.50 -7.77
C LEU A 91 -8.46 -2.31 -8.35
N LYS A 92 -9.56 -2.41 -7.60
CA LYS A 92 -10.77 -3.14 -8.04
C LYS A 92 -11.37 -2.55 -9.32
N LYS A 93 -11.45 -1.22 -9.43
CA LYS A 93 -11.94 -0.53 -10.63
C LYS A 93 -11.10 -0.85 -11.87
N ASN A 94 -9.80 -1.11 -11.71
CA ASN A 94 -8.89 -1.47 -12.79
C ASN A 94 -8.77 -2.99 -13.03
N GLY A 95 -9.52 -3.81 -12.29
CA GLY A 95 -9.48 -5.27 -12.43
C GLY A 95 -8.21 -5.92 -11.87
N VAL A 96 -7.49 -5.21 -10.99
CA VAL A 96 -6.30 -5.76 -10.31
C VAL A 96 -6.76 -6.70 -9.18
N PRO A 97 -6.19 -7.91 -9.05
CA PRO A 97 -6.45 -8.76 -7.90
C PRO A 97 -6.07 -8.04 -6.60
N SER A 98 -7.00 -7.92 -5.67
CA SER A 98 -6.74 -7.20 -4.43
C SER A 98 -7.57 -7.72 -3.26
N GLU A 99 -7.01 -7.53 -2.06
CA GLU A 99 -7.59 -7.92 -0.77
C GLU A 99 -7.37 -6.79 0.24
N LEU A 100 -8.37 -6.54 1.10
CA LEU A 100 -8.34 -5.48 2.10
C LEU A 100 -8.93 -5.98 3.41
N HIS A 101 -8.13 -5.96 4.48
CA HIS A 101 -8.58 -6.22 5.84
C HIS A 101 -8.55 -4.92 6.65
N ILE A 102 -9.71 -4.56 7.21
CA ILE A 102 -9.83 -3.47 8.18
C ILE A 102 -10.25 -4.07 9.53
N TYR A 103 -9.38 -3.95 10.52
CA TYR A 103 -9.65 -4.38 11.89
C TYR A 103 -10.22 -3.23 12.70
N GLU A 104 -11.17 -3.49 13.61
CA GLU A 104 -11.79 -2.43 14.41
C GLU A 104 -10.76 -1.68 15.28
N ASN A 105 -9.89 -2.43 15.95
CA ASN A 105 -8.85 -1.92 16.85
C ASN A 105 -7.46 -2.37 16.40
N GLY A 106 -6.42 -1.68 16.83
CA GLY A 106 -5.01 -2.02 16.58
C GLY A 106 -4.08 -0.80 16.64
N GLY A 107 -4.63 0.39 16.40
CA GLY A 107 -3.87 1.64 16.34
C GLY A 107 -2.87 1.68 15.17
N HIS A 108 -1.95 2.64 15.22
CA HIS A 108 -0.88 2.76 14.23
C HIS A 108 0.36 1.97 14.66
N GLY A 109 1.10 1.42 13.69
CA GLY A 109 2.44 0.90 13.95
C GLY A 109 2.49 -0.38 14.77
N TYR A 110 1.42 -1.19 14.76
CA TYR A 110 1.37 -2.48 15.45
C TYR A 110 2.38 -3.49 14.88
N GLY A 111 2.76 -3.36 13.61
CA GLY A 111 3.67 -4.28 12.94
C GLY A 111 3.09 -5.69 12.91
N MET A 112 3.69 -6.58 13.70
CA MET A 112 3.26 -7.97 13.90
C MET A 112 3.04 -8.29 15.38
N ARG A 113 2.96 -7.27 16.24
CA ARG A 113 2.88 -7.45 17.69
C ARG A 113 1.42 -7.68 18.10
N PRO A 114 1.18 -8.49 19.15
CA PRO A 114 -0.10 -8.50 19.83
C PRO A 114 -0.48 -7.09 20.27
N VAL A 115 -1.76 -6.75 20.10
CA VAL A 115 -2.33 -5.50 20.59
C VAL A 115 -3.52 -5.86 21.47
N ASP A 116 -3.52 -5.35 22.69
CA ASP A 116 -4.62 -5.58 23.62
C ASP A 116 -5.96 -5.11 23.02
N ASP A 117 -7.02 -5.88 23.26
CA ASP A 117 -8.38 -5.64 22.75
C ASP A 117 -8.47 -5.47 21.22
N SER A 118 -7.58 -6.11 20.47
CA SER A 118 -7.54 -6.13 19.01
C SER A 118 -7.41 -7.56 18.48
N TYR A 119 -7.86 -7.76 17.25
CA TYR A 119 -7.62 -8.97 16.46
C TYR A 119 -6.64 -8.73 15.31
N VAL A 120 -5.97 -7.57 15.28
CA VAL A 120 -5.06 -7.22 14.18
C VAL A 120 -3.86 -8.16 14.09
N ASP A 121 -3.52 -8.81 15.20
CA ASP A 121 -2.47 -9.82 15.34
C ASP A 121 -2.93 -11.24 15.00
N THR A 122 -4.23 -11.45 14.75
CA THR A 122 -4.72 -12.76 14.24
C THR A 122 -4.45 -12.94 12.75
N TRP A 123 -3.87 -11.93 12.11
CA TRP A 123 -3.43 -12.00 10.73
C TRP A 123 -1.93 -11.69 10.65
N PRO A 124 -1.16 -12.42 9.83
CA PRO A 124 -1.59 -13.56 9.01
C PRO A 124 -1.93 -14.81 9.81
#